data_AF-A0A8T0MRN2-F1
#
_entry.id   AF-A0A8T0MRN2-F1
#
_cell.length_a   1.000
_cell.length_b   1.000
_cell.length_c   1.000
_cell.angle_alpha   90.00
_cell.angle_beta   90.00
_cell.angle_gamma   90.00
#
_symmetry.space_group_name_H-M   'P 1'
#
loop_
_entity.id
_entity.type
_entity.pdbx_description
1 polymer ?
#
loop_
_entity_poly.entity_id
_entity_poly.type
_entity_poly.pdbx_seq_one_letter_code
_entity_poly.pdbx_strand_id
1 'polypeptide(L)'
;MAAPTIAPIAAPTTAPTAERSISEQGTSSAHNEQNATQPAASEGGSGRKRKQSHIGSALEDYVEFKKSQTSKTLEALNEKKKRAEEFCFEKCTDQVDSMNELTNEEKSYAVELFESDTNREVFMKTKNPDVRLIWLKRKIRALAANSA
;
A
#
# COMPACT_ATOMS: atom_id res chain seq x y z
N MET A 1 -16.75 11.76 -47.97
CA MET A 1 -16.43 11.13 -46.66
C MET A 1 -15.16 10.33 -46.85
N ALA A 2 -14.03 10.83 -46.35
CA ALA A 2 -12.72 10.19 -46.47
C ALA A 2 -12.45 9.38 -45.20
N ALA A 3 -12.13 8.10 -45.35
CA ALA A 3 -11.74 7.23 -44.25
C ALA A 3 -10.29 7.52 -43.82
N PRO A 4 -9.98 7.55 -42.52
CA PRO A 4 -8.59 7.72 -42.07
C PRO A 4 -7.82 6.40 -42.17
N THR A 5 -6.70 6.42 -42.88
CA THR A 5 -5.68 5.38 -42.92
C THR A 5 -4.92 5.36 -41.59
N ILE A 6 -5.02 4.27 -40.84
CA ILE A 6 -4.26 4.03 -39.60
C ILE A 6 -2.94 3.35 -39.97
N ALA A 7 -1.82 3.97 -39.61
CA ALA A 7 -0.48 3.41 -39.77
C ALA A 7 -0.21 2.27 -38.78
N PRO A 8 0.58 1.24 -39.15
CA PRO A 8 0.95 0.17 -38.23
C PRO A 8 2.06 0.64 -37.29
N ILE A 9 1.85 0.49 -35.99
CA ILE A 9 2.89 0.70 -34.97
C ILE A 9 3.80 -0.53 -34.94
N ALA A 10 5.08 -0.28 -35.09
CA ALA A 10 6.15 -1.26 -35.10
C ALA A 10 6.25 -2.07 -33.78
N ALA A 11 6.47 -3.38 -33.92
CA ALA A 11 6.92 -4.25 -32.84
C ALA A 11 8.44 -4.15 -32.67
N PRO A 12 8.99 -4.26 -31.45
CA PRO A 12 10.39 -4.59 -31.26
C PRO A 12 10.58 -6.08 -31.01
N THR A 13 11.15 -6.77 -32.01
CA THR A 13 11.83 -8.06 -31.87
C THR A 13 13.31 -7.79 -31.69
N THR A 14 13.92 -8.29 -30.61
CA THR A 14 15.28 -8.91 -30.59
C THR A 14 15.56 -9.53 -29.22
N ALA A 15 15.83 -10.84 -29.22
CA ALA A 15 16.45 -11.64 -28.14
C ALA A 15 18.01 -11.59 -28.29
N PRO A 16 18.90 -12.27 -27.51
CA PRO A 16 18.65 -13.45 -26.67
C PRO A 16 19.54 -13.65 -25.39
N THR A 17 19.24 -14.77 -24.69
CA THR A 17 20.12 -15.67 -23.90
C THR A 17 20.90 -15.18 -22.67
N ALA A 18 20.56 -15.75 -21.50
CA ALA A 18 21.52 -16.16 -20.48
C ALA A 18 21.03 -17.42 -19.76
N GLU A 19 21.32 -18.59 -20.35
CA GLU A 19 21.25 -19.88 -19.65
C GLU A 19 22.40 -19.96 -18.65
N ARG A 20 22.08 -20.11 -17.36
CA ARG A 20 23.09 -20.45 -16.36
C ARG A 20 23.20 -21.97 -16.24
N SER A 21 24.08 -22.51 -17.07
CA SER A 21 24.68 -23.84 -16.97
C SER A 21 25.34 -24.04 -15.59
N ILE A 22 25.10 -25.20 -14.98
CA ILE A 22 25.92 -25.71 -13.87
C ILE A 22 26.25 -27.17 -14.18
N SER A 23 27.31 -27.37 -14.96
CA SER A 23 28.00 -28.66 -15.05
C SER A 23 28.93 -28.84 -13.85
N GLU A 24 28.75 -29.99 -13.21
CA GLU A 24 29.77 -30.93 -12.75
C GLU A 24 31.06 -30.38 -12.12
N GLN A 25 31.23 -30.66 -10.82
CA GLN A 25 32.53 -30.99 -10.26
C GLN A 25 32.42 -32.30 -9.49
N GLY A 26 33.05 -33.32 -10.06
CA GLY A 26 33.23 -34.61 -9.42
C GLY A 26 34.25 -34.56 -8.30
N THR A 27 34.09 -35.47 -7.35
CA THR A 27 35.22 -36.08 -6.66
C THR A 27 34.98 -37.59 -6.67
N SER A 28 35.90 -38.29 -7.32
CA SER A 28 36.01 -39.74 -7.30
C SER A 28 36.70 -40.20 -6.01
N SER A 29 36.48 -41.48 -5.67
CA SER A 29 37.36 -42.37 -4.91
C SER A 29 36.87 -42.72 -3.50
N ALA A 30 36.29 -43.92 -3.35
CA ALA A 30 37.06 -45.10 -2.95
C ALA A 30 36.15 -46.33 -2.83
N HIS A 31 36.62 -47.43 -3.41
CA HIS A 31 36.15 -48.80 -3.27
C HIS A 31 36.01 -49.21 -1.79
N ASN A 32 34.95 -49.94 -1.44
CA ASN A 32 35.08 -51.06 -0.50
C ASN A 32 33.93 -52.07 -0.69
N GLU A 33 34.21 -53.15 -1.42
CA GLU A 33 33.42 -54.37 -1.33
C GLU A 33 33.80 -55.11 -0.05
N GLN A 34 32.79 -55.53 0.72
CA GLN A 34 32.71 -56.78 1.51
C GLN A 34 31.86 -56.54 2.77
N ASN A 35 30.68 -57.17 2.85
CA ASN A 35 30.54 -58.49 3.49
C ASN A 35 29.05 -58.83 3.68
N ALA A 36 28.72 -60.09 3.39
CA ALA A 36 27.40 -60.67 3.53
C ALA A 36 26.96 -60.77 5.00
N THR A 37 25.63 -60.82 5.18
CA THR A 37 24.87 -61.63 6.14
C THR A 37 23.78 -60.79 6.80
N GLN A 38 22.53 -61.05 6.39
CA GLN A 38 21.35 -60.67 7.17
C GLN A 38 21.28 -61.55 8.42
N PRO A 39 20.82 -60.97 9.54
CA PRO A 39 19.80 -61.69 10.28
C PRO A 39 18.66 -60.80 10.78
N ALA A 40 17.47 -61.39 10.68
CA ALA A 40 16.40 -61.41 11.66
C ALA A 40 15.82 -60.07 12.15
N ALA A 41 14.58 -59.87 11.71
CA ALA A 41 13.48 -59.21 12.41
C ALA A 41 13.72 -58.88 13.90
N SER A 42 13.81 -57.59 14.19
CA SER A 42 13.26 -56.97 15.40
C SER A 42 13.35 -55.46 15.25
N GLU A 43 12.23 -54.81 14.94
CA GLU A 43 12.05 -53.40 15.28
C GLU A 43 10.59 -53.27 15.75
N GLY A 44 10.32 -53.01 17.02
CA GLY A 44 10.92 -51.93 17.78
C GLY A 44 10.01 -50.73 17.61
N GLY A 45 9.11 -50.54 18.58
CA GLY A 45 8.15 -49.44 18.58
C GLY A 45 8.87 -48.11 18.39
N SER A 46 8.58 -47.42 17.31
CA SER A 46 9.01 -46.03 17.11
C SER A 46 7.82 -45.26 16.62
N GLY A 47 7.07 -44.72 17.58
CA GLY A 47 6.14 -43.63 17.35
C GLY A 47 6.94 -42.46 16.79
N ARG A 48 7.13 -42.44 15.47
CA ARG A 48 7.78 -41.35 14.74
C ARG A 48 6.94 -40.11 14.99
N LYS A 49 7.37 -39.29 15.96
CA LYS A 49 6.94 -37.90 16.05
C LYS A 49 7.33 -37.25 14.73
N ARG A 50 6.33 -37.08 13.86
CA ARG A 50 6.47 -36.40 12.57
C ARG A 50 7.04 -35.02 12.86
N LYS A 51 8.32 -34.79 12.52
CA LYS A 51 8.90 -33.45 12.57
C LYS A 51 8.05 -32.56 11.65
N GLN A 52 7.54 -31.46 12.20
CA GLN A 52 6.89 -30.42 11.41
C GLN A 52 7.84 -30.04 10.26
N SER A 53 7.35 -30.16 9.02
CA SER A 53 8.18 -29.93 7.84
C SER A 53 8.56 -28.45 7.78
N HIS A 54 9.85 -28.16 7.52
CA HIS A 54 10.32 -26.79 7.30
C HIS A 54 9.54 -26.09 6.17
N ILE A 55 9.19 -26.82 5.11
CA ILE A 55 8.36 -26.33 4.00
C ILE A 55 6.94 -25.98 4.48
N GLY A 56 6.40 -26.76 5.41
CA GLY A 56 5.09 -26.50 6.03
C GLY A 56 5.08 -25.22 6.85
N SER A 57 6.13 -24.99 7.63
CA SER A 57 6.32 -23.73 8.39
C SER A 57 6.40 -22.53 7.46
N ALA A 58 7.23 -22.60 6.40
CA ALA A 58 7.40 -21.49 5.48
C ALA A 58 6.11 -21.13 4.72
N LEU A 59 5.27 -22.11 4.42
CA LEU A 59 3.96 -21.88 3.80
C LEU A 59 2.99 -21.20 4.78
N GLU A 60 2.99 -21.61 6.04
CA GLU A 60 2.18 -21.00 7.09
C GLU A 60 2.58 -19.53 7.30
N ASP A 61 3.89 -19.26 7.41
CA ASP A 61 4.45 -17.91 7.53
C ASP A 61 4.03 -17.01 6.36
N TYR A 62 4.03 -17.54 5.13
CA TYR A 62 3.60 -16.79 3.94
C TYR A 62 2.10 -16.44 4.00
N VAL A 63 1.25 -17.38 4.43
CA VAL A 63 -0.19 -17.12 4.56
C VAL A 63 -0.46 -16.05 5.62
N GLU A 64 0.20 -16.13 6.77
CA GLU A 64 0.10 -15.09 7.80
C GLU A 64 0.61 -13.73 7.32
N PHE A 65 1.73 -13.71 6.61
CA PHE A 65 2.26 -12.49 6.00
C PHE A 65 1.25 -11.86 5.04
N LYS A 66 0.63 -12.65 4.15
CA LYS A 66 -0.41 -12.16 3.23
C LYS A 66 -1.64 -11.65 3.96
N LYS A 67 -2.09 -12.33 5.03
CA LYS A 67 -3.18 -11.85 5.90
C LYS A 67 -2.83 -10.53 6.59
N SER A 68 -1.61 -10.40 7.10
CA SER A 68 -1.14 -9.17 7.75
C SER A 68 -1.07 -8.01 6.76
N GLN A 69 -0.57 -8.26 5.55
CA GLN A 69 -0.49 -7.26 4.48
C GLN A 69 -1.88 -6.74 4.08
N THR A 70 -2.84 -7.64 3.86
CA THR A 70 -4.21 -7.25 3.49
C THR A 70 -4.91 -6.53 4.63
N SER A 71 -4.78 -7.03 5.88
CA SER A 71 -5.36 -6.40 7.06
C SER A 71 -4.85 -4.97 7.27
N LYS A 72 -3.53 -4.75 7.24
CA LYS A 72 -2.93 -3.41 7.35
C LYS A 72 -3.42 -2.46 6.26
N THR A 73 -3.55 -2.97 5.03
CA THR A 73 -4.04 -2.18 3.89
C THR A 73 -5.50 -1.77 4.10
N LEU A 74 -6.34 -2.71 4.55
CA LEU A 74 -7.75 -2.45 4.82
C LEU A 74 -7.94 -1.42 5.94
N GLU A 75 -7.17 -1.54 7.03
CA GLU A 75 -7.20 -0.57 8.13
C GLU A 75 -6.80 0.83 7.67
N ALA A 76 -5.72 0.95 6.88
CA ALA A 76 -5.29 2.23 6.34
C ALA A 76 -6.35 2.88 5.42
N LEU A 77 -7.03 2.08 4.59
CA LEU A 77 -8.12 2.57 3.73
C LEU A 77 -9.34 3.00 4.56
N ASN A 78 -9.71 2.24 5.57
CA ASN A 78 -10.84 2.56 6.43
C ASN A 78 -10.59 3.85 7.23
N GLU A 79 -9.39 4.01 7.78
CA GLU A 79 -9.00 5.23 8.50
C GLU A 79 -8.98 6.45 7.56
N LYS A 80 -8.48 6.29 6.33
CA LYS A 80 -8.53 7.36 5.33
C LYS A 80 -9.97 7.75 4.98
N LYS A 81 -10.86 6.76 4.80
CA LYS A 81 -12.28 6.99 4.55
C LYS A 81 -12.93 7.74 5.70
N LYS A 82 -12.68 7.31 6.94
CA LYS A 82 -13.20 7.97 8.14
C LYS A 82 -12.75 9.42 8.22
N ARG A 83 -11.45 9.71 7.98
CA ARG A 83 -10.96 11.10 7.93
C ARG A 83 -11.65 11.91 6.83
N ALA A 84 -11.84 11.33 5.65
CA ALA A 84 -12.50 12.01 4.54
C ALA A 84 -13.98 12.34 4.86
N GLU A 85 -14.68 11.47 5.60
CA GLU A 85 -16.07 11.69 6.03
C GLU A 85 -16.17 12.70 7.19
N GLU A 86 -15.21 12.70 8.12
CA GLU A 86 -15.19 13.64 9.25
C GLU A 86 -14.89 15.08 8.81
N PHE A 87 -13.96 15.25 7.86
CA PHE A 87 -13.49 16.54 7.35
C PHE A 87 -13.79 16.69 5.86
N CYS A 88 -14.99 16.28 5.45
CA CYS A 88 -15.42 16.41 4.06
C CYS A 88 -15.58 17.87 3.66
N PHE A 89 -15.51 18.10 2.35
CA PHE A 89 -15.59 19.43 1.78
C PHE A 89 -16.92 20.11 2.11
N GLU A 90 -18.03 19.37 1.99
CA GLU A 90 -19.38 19.87 2.25
C GLU A 90 -19.52 20.44 3.67
N LYS A 91 -19.05 19.70 4.68
CA LYS A 91 -19.08 20.17 6.07
C LYS A 91 -18.26 21.43 6.30
N CYS A 92 -17.13 21.57 5.61
CA CYS A 92 -16.30 22.76 5.72
C CYS A 92 -16.99 23.98 5.10
N THR A 93 -17.60 23.80 3.93
CA THR A 93 -18.36 24.86 3.23
C THR A 93 -19.59 25.28 4.03
N ASP A 94 -20.40 24.34 4.52
CA ASP A 94 -21.57 24.62 5.37
C ASP A 94 -21.17 25.45 6.61
N GLN A 95 -20.06 25.07 7.24
CA GLN A 95 -19.54 25.77 8.41
C GLN A 95 -19.07 27.18 8.07
N VAL A 96 -18.44 27.40 6.91
CA VAL A 96 -18.04 28.75 6.44
C VAL A 96 -19.24 29.59 6.03
N ASP A 97 -20.25 28.98 5.40
CA ASP A 97 -21.47 29.68 5.01
C ASP A 97 -22.24 30.22 6.23
N SER A 98 -22.20 29.49 7.35
CA SER A 98 -22.76 29.93 8.63
C SER A 98 -21.99 31.07 9.32
N MET A 99 -20.76 31.40 8.89
CA MET A 99 -19.95 32.46 9.50
C MET A 99 -20.36 33.83 8.93
N ASN A 100 -20.98 34.67 9.77
CA ASN A 100 -21.47 36.00 9.38
C ASN A 100 -20.36 37.05 9.31
N GLU A 101 -19.20 36.77 9.91
CA GLU A 101 -18.04 37.67 9.98
C GLU A 101 -17.15 37.64 8.72
N LEU A 102 -17.54 36.86 7.71
CA LEU A 102 -16.88 36.72 6.42
C LEU A 102 -17.74 37.31 5.30
N THR A 103 -17.11 38.08 4.41
CA THR A 103 -17.75 38.54 3.17
C THR A 103 -17.90 37.39 2.17
N ASN A 104 -18.76 37.56 1.15
CA ASN A 104 -18.91 36.56 0.09
C ASN A 104 -17.59 36.32 -0.68
N GLU A 105 -16.77 37.35 -0.83
CA GLU A 105 -15.43 37.23 -1.42
C GLU A 105 -14.48 36.44 -0.51
N GLU A 106 -14.47 36.69 0.80
CA GLU A 106 -13.68 35.87 1.74
C GLU A 106 -14.14 34.40 1.73
N LYS A 107 -15.44 34.15 1.59
CA LYS A 107 -16.01 32.81 1.46
C LYS A 107 -15.55 32.13 0.17
N SER A 108 -15.44 32.81 -0.97
CA SER A 108 -14.94 32.19 -2.20
C SER A 108 -13.48 31.73 -2.07
N TYR A 109 -12.62 32.51 -1.40
CA TYR A 109 -11.26 32.06 -1.10
C TYR A 109 -11.21 30.89 -0.12
N ALA A 110 -12.18 30.77 0.80
CA ALA A 110 -12.26 29.63 1.71
C ALA A 110 -12.60 28.33 0.96
N VAL A 111 -13.43 28.40 -0.08
CA VAL A 111 -13.74 27.26 -0.97
C VAL A 111 -12.46 26.71 -1.60
N GLU A 112 -11.62 27.59 -2.17
CA GLU A 112 -10.30 27.21 -2.71
C GLU A 112 -9.38 26.64 -1.63
N LEU A 113 -9.37 27.24 -0.43
CA LEU A 113 -8.55 26.77 0.69
C LEU A 113 -8.86 25.32 1.09
N PHE A 114 -10.13 24.92 0.97
CA PHE A 114 -10.63 23.60 1.36
C PHE A 114 -10.40 22.49 0.32
N GLU A 115 -9.82 22.78 -0.84
CA GLU A 115 -9.31 21.73 -1.72
C GLU A 115 -8.24 20.87 -1.01
N SER A 116 -7.50 21.46 -0.07
CA SER A 116 -6.52 20.75 0.76
C SER A 116 -7.15 20.01 1.94
N ASP A 117 -7.00 18.68 1.96
CA ASP A 117 -7.42 17.81 3.08
C ASP A 117 -6.89 18.30 4.43
N THR A 118 -5.61 18.69 4.48
CA THR A 118 -4.97 19.20 5.70
C THR A 118 -5.64 20.49 6.19
N ASN A 119 -6.00 21.40 5.28
CA ASN A 119 -6.67 22.64 5.66
C ASN A 119 -8.07 22.36 6.20
N ARG A 120 -8.82 21.44 5.58
CA ARG A 120 -10.14 21.01 6.08
C ARG A 120 -10.05 20.42 7.48
N GLU A 121 -9.06 19.55 7.71
CA GLU A 121 -8.82 18.94 9.01
C GLU A 121 -8.47 19.97 10.08
N VAL A 122 -7.54 20.89 9.80
CA VAL A 122 -7.15 21.96 10.74
C VAL A 122 -8.35 22.85 11.08
N PHE A 123 -9.14 23.23 10.07
CA PHE A 123 -10.33 24.05 10.27
C PHE A 123 -11.37 23.36 11.16
N MET A 124 -11.72 22.11 10.87
CA MET A 124 -12.76 21.35 11.60
C MET A 124 -12.31 20.88 12.99
N LYS A 125 -11.01 20.62 13.19
CA LYS A 125 -10.45 20.27 14.51
C LYS A 125 -10.28 21.49 15.42
N THR A 126 -10.17 22.71 14.87
CA THR A 126 -10.10 23.93 15.68
C THR A 126 -11.46 24.22 16.31
N LYS A 127 -11.59 23.92 17.62
CA LYS A 127 -12.86 24.02 18.36
C LYS A 127 -13.19 25.43 18.81
N ASN A 128 -12.18 26.25 19.09
CA ASN A 128 -12.41 27.64 19.45
C ASN A 128 -12.80 28.43 18.17
N PRO A 129 -14.00 29.03 18.12
CA PRO A 129 -14.50 29.72 16.93
C PRO A 129 -13.66 30.94 16.55
N ASP A 130 -13.17 31.71 17.53
CA ASP A 130 -12.35 32.90 17.29
C ASP A 130 -11.00 32.51 16.70
N VAL A 131 -10.35 31.50 17.27
CA VAL A 131 -9.06 30.99 16.76
C VAL A 131 -9.25 30.43 15.34
N ARG A 132 -10.36 29.73 15.09
CA ARG A 132 -10.70 29.20 13.76
C ARG A 132 -10.91 30.33 12.74
N LEU A 133 -11.67 31.36 13.10
CA LEU A 133 -11.92 32.54 12.26
C LEU A 133 -10.62 33.30 11.97
N ILE A 134 -9.78 33.54 12.98
CA ILE A 134 -8.48 34.21 12.84
C ILE A 134 -7.57 33.42 11.90
N TRP A 135 -7.49 32.10 12.10
CA TRP A 135 -6.71 31.22 11.23
C TRP A 135 -7.19 31.30 9.78
N LEU A 136 -8.51 31.21 9.56
CA LEU A 136 -9.11 31.26 8.23
C LEU A 136 -8.84 32.60 7.54
N LYS A 137 -9.08 33.73 8.22
CA LYS A 137 -8.77 35.08 7.69
C LYS A 137 -7.29 35.26 7.37
N ARG A 138 -6.38 34.67 8.16
CA ARG A 138 -4.94 34.69 7.85
C ARG A 138 -4.62 33.90 6.57
N LYS A 139 -5.24 32.73 6.40
CA LYS A 139 -5.07 31.90 5.20
C LYS A 139 -5.63 32.56 3.95
N ILE A 140 -6.83 33.13 4.02
CA ILE A 140 -7.45 33.87 2.92
C ILE A 140 -6.58 35.05 2.48
N ARG A 141 -6.08 35.86 3.42
CA ARG A 141 -5.18 36.98 3.07
C ARG A 141 -3.91 36.52 2.35
N ALA A 142 -3.34 35.39 2.76
CA ALA A 142 -2.17 34.83 2.09
C ALA A 142 -2.51 34.31 0.69
N LEU A 143 -3.69 33.72 0.50
CA LEU A 143 -4.15 33.23 -0.81
C LEU A 143 -4.45 34.39 -1.77
N ALA A 144 -5.22 35.37 -1.31
CA ALA A 144 -5.58 36.57 -2.07
C ALA A 144 -4.35 37.38 -2.52
N ALA A 145 -3.31 37.43 -1.67
CA ALA A 145 -2.05 38.09 -2.02
C ALA A 145 -1.24 37.35 -3.11
N ASN A 146 -1.48 36.04 -3.30
CA ASN A 146 -0.81 35.25 -4.33
C ASN A 146 -1.57 35.25 -5.67
N SER A 147 -2.84 35.67 -5.66
CA SER A 147 -3.71 35.76 -6.84
C SER A 147 -3.78 37.17 -7.45
N ALA A 148 -3.13 38.15 -6.82
CA ALA A 148 -3.04 39.55 -7.27
C ALA A 148 -1.69 39.80 -7.97
#